data_AF-A0ABD0NS62-F1
#
_entry.id   AF-A0ABD0NS62-F1
#
_cell.length_a   1.000
_cell.length_b   1.000
_cell.length_c   1.000
_cell.angle_alpha   90.00
_cell.angle_beta   90.00
_cell.angle_gamma   90.00
#
_symmetry.space_group_name_H-M   'P 1'
#
loop_
_entity.id
_entity.type
_entity.pdbx_description
1 polymer ?
#
loop_
_entity_poly.entity_id
_entity_poly.type
_entity_poly.pdbx_seq_one_letter_code
_entity_poly.pdbx_strand_id
1 'polypeptide(L)'
;ILRMAFLDSTGSLLPSAFEPWYEPNAPANGEERDKVRKRRPVSVSPSTSQELNENQYAVVCSEKQAKVISLPSQTCVFKHNITETSFVLRADVVQINTGICVACFCANGHIMTL
;
A
#
# COMPACT_ATOMS: atom_id res chain seq x y z
N ILE A 1 12.80 -0.99 9.63
CA ILE A 1 12.05 -0.74 8.38
C ILE A 1 11.76 0.75 8.35
N LEU A 2 12.21 1.47 7.33
CA LEU A 2 12.03 2.92 7.22
C LEU A 2 10.67 3.28 6.62
N ARG A 3 10.20 2.48 5.66
CA ARG A 3 8.89 2.67 5.02
C ARG A 3 8.27 1.33 4.65
N MET A 4 6.96 1.21 4.81
CA MET A 4 6.15 0.09 4.34
C MET A 4 4.86 0.62 3.73
N ALA A 5 4.56 0.24 2.50
CA ALA A 5 3.32 0.59 1.80
C ALA A 5 2.71 -0.65 1.16
N PHE A 6 1.42 -0.58 0.85
CA PHE A 6 0.68 -1.68 0.25
C PHE A 6 0.15 -1.24 -1.12
N LEU A 7 0.28 -2.12 -2.09
CA LEU A 7 -0.24 -1.96 -3.44
C LEU A 7 -1.34 -3.00 -3.68
N ASP A 8 -2.33 -2.62 -4.45
CA ASP A 8 -3.29 -3.58 -5.01
C ASP A 8 -2.65 -4.44 -6.11
N SER A 9 -3.43 -5.35 -6.69
CA SER A 9 -3.00 -6.25 -7.77
C SER A 9 -2.63 -5.55 -9.07
N THR A 10 -3.03 -4.28 -9.23
CA THR A 10 -2.66 -3.43 -10.38
C THR A 10 -1.34 -2.68 -10.16
N GLY A 11 -0.78 -2.73 -8.94
CA GLY A 11 0.38 -1.97 -8.55
C GLY A 11 0.07 -0.54 -8.07
N SER A 12 -1.20 -0.21 -7.84
CA SER A 12 -1.61 1.10 -7.33
C SER A 12 -1.52 1.15 -5.81
N LEU A 13 -1.12 2.30 -5.26
CA LEU A 13 -1.00 2.49 -3.82
C LEU A 13 -2.37 2.43 -3.13
N LEU A 14 -2.49 1.61 -2.08
CA LEU A 14 -3.71 1.56 -1.29
C LEU A 14 -3.91 2.89 -0.54
N PRO A 15 -5.15 3.42 -0.53
CA PRO A 15 -5.47 4.66 0.18
C PRO A 15 -5.24 4.51 1.68
N SER A 16 -5.14 5.65 2.35
CA SER A 16 -5.04 5.64 3.82
C SER A 16 -6.30 5.03 4.44
N ALA A 17 -6.17 4.38 5.59
CA ALA A 17 -7.31 3.68 6.22
C ALA A 17 -8.53 4.57 6.50
N PHE A 18 -8.34 5.88 6.67
CA PHE A 18 -9.42 6.84 6.91
C PHE A 18 -10.10 7.33 5.62
N GLU A 19 -9.43 7.23 4.47
CA GLU A 19 -9.88 7.81 3.20
C GLU A 19 -11.23 7.24 2.74
N PRO A 20 -11.47 5.92 2.78
CA PRO A 20 -12.76 5.33 2.39
C PRO A 20 -13.93 5.75 3.29
N TRP A 21 -13.65 6.20 4.51
CA TRP A 21 -14.64 6.64 5.49
C TRP A 21 -14.82 8.16 5.49
N TYR A 22 -13.97 8.88 4.78
CA TYR A 22 -14.03 10.33 4.70
C TYR A 22 -15.09 10.74 3.69
N GLU A 23 -16.21 11.26 4.21
CA GLU A 23 -17.30 11.82 3.40
C GLU A 23 -17.34 13.34 3.61
N PRO A 24 -16.76 14.15 2.69
CA PRO A 24 -16.74 15.61 2.83
C PRO A 24 -18.13 16.24 2.95
N ASN A 25 -19.15 15.57 2.39
CA ASN A 25 -20.52 16.06 2.28
C ASN A 25 -21.53 15.16 3.02
N ALA A 26 -21.12 14.48 4.09
CA ALA A 26 -22.05 13.67 4.88
C ALA A 26 -23.23 14.55 5.37
N PRO A 27 -24.49 14.16 5.12
CA PRO A 27 -25.64 14.96 5.56
C PRO A 27 -25.63 15.10 7.09
N ALA A 28 -25.86 16.33 7.58
CA ALA A 28 -25.78 16.72 9.00
C ALA A 28 -26.73 15.92 9.92
N ASN A 29 -27.72 15.28 9.32
CA ASN A 29 -28.75 14.45 9.91
C ASN A 29 -28.48 13.00 9.53
N GLY A 30 -27.78 12.28 10.43
CA GLY A 30 -27.40 10.86 10.30
C GLY A 30 -28.55 9.85 10.21
N GLU A 31 -29.75 10.27 9.78
CA GLU A 31 -30.97 9.46 9.69
C GLU A 31 -31.01 8.57 8.44
N GLU A 32 -30.34 8.95 7.34
CA GLU A 32 -30.17 8.06 6.18
C GLU A 32 -29.11 6.97 6.42
N ARG A 33 -28.24 7.16 7.41
CA ARG A 33 -27.19 6.21 7.78
C ARG A 33 -27.79 4.90 8.32
N ASP A 34 -28.99 4.93 8.89
CA ASP A 34 -29.65 3.76 9.48
C ASP A 34 -30.39 2.90 8.44
N LYS A 35 -30.88 3.50 7.35
CA LYS A 35 -31.64 2.77 6.31
C LYS A 35 -30.74 1.94 5.40
N VAL A 36 -29.52 2.40 5.12
CA VAL A 36 -28.52 1.61 4.35
C VAL A 36 -27.83 0.57 5.25
N ARG A 37 -27.64 0.86 6.54
CA ARG A 37 -27.04 -0.07 7.53
C ARG A 37 -27.93 -1.25 7.93
N LYS A 38 -29.19 -1.29 7.53
CA LYS A 38 -30.10 -2.45 7.72
C LYS A 38 -30.05 -3.50 6.61
N ARG A 39 -29.16 -3.37 5.62
CA ARG A 39 -28.74 -4.57 4.87
C ARG A 39 -27.78 -5.31 5.78
N ARG A 40 -28.30 -6.32 6.48
CA ARG A 40 -27.50 -7.36 7.14
C ARG A 40 -26.29 -7.64 6.25
N PRO A 41 -25.06 -7.77 6.77
CA PRO A 41 -24.03 -8.43 6.00
C PRO A 41 -24.67 -9.78 5.64
N VAL A 42 -24.98 -9.99 4.37
CA VAL A 42 -25.13 -11.36 3.89
C VAL A 42 -23.84 -11.97 4.35
N SER A 43 -23.93 -13.00 5.20
CA SER A 43 -22.79 -13.83 5.50
C SER A 43 -22.40 -14.43 4.16
N VAL A 44 -21.58 -13.71 3.41
CA VAL A 44 -20.77 -14.26 2.37
C VAL A 44 -19.77 -15.10 3.14
N SER A 45 -20.20 -16.31 3.47
CA SER A 45 -19.28 -17.43 3.55
C SER A 45 -18.38 -17.26 2.33
N PRO A 46 -17.05 -17.17 2.46
CA PRO A 46 -16.18 -17.18 1.30
C PRO A 46 -16.21 -18.61 0.73
N SER A 47 -17.35 -19.01 0.18
CA SER A 47 -17.57 -20.30 -0.45
C SER A 47 -17.41 -20.09 -1.94
N THR A 48 -16.15 -20.10 -2.36
CA THR A 48 -15.53 -20.32 -3.69
C THR A 48 -14.22 -19.53 -3.65
N SER A 49 -13.04 -20.12 -3.51
CA SER A 49 -12.44 -21.07 -4.47
C SER A 49 -12.69 -20.70 -5.93
N GLN A 50 -12.89 -19.41 -6.22
CA GLN A 50 -12.36 -18.85 -7.46
C GLN A 50 -10.96 -18.41 -7.12
N GLU A 51 -9.98 -18.88 -7.87
CA GLU A 51 -8.60 -18.39 -7.83
C GLU A 51 -8.57 -16.93 -8.26
N LEU A 52 -9.03 -16.03 -7.38
CA LEU A 52 -8.81 -14.62 -7.51
C LEU A 52 -7.37 -14.39 -7.06
N ASN A 53 -6.43 -14.74 -7.95
CA ASN A 53 -5.00 -14.50 -7.81
C ASN A 53 -4.71 -13.00 -7.94
N GLU A 54 -5.40 -12.17 -7.16
CA GLU A 54 -5.12 -10.75 -7.03
C GLU A 54 -4.02 -10.60 -5.99
N ASN A 55 -2.81 -11.01 -6.37
CA ASN A 55 -1.66 -10.82 -5.51
C ASN A 55 -1.54 -9.33 -5.19
N GLN A 56 -1.78 -8.98 -3.94
CA GLN A 56 -1.43 -7.66 -3.42
C GLN A 56 0.06 -7.64 -3.12
N TYR A 57 0.63 -6.45 -3.06
CA TYR A 57 2.05 -6.30 -2.83
C TYR A 57 2.32 -5.41 -1.61
N ALA A 58 3.35 -5.75 -0.84
CA ALA A 58 3.93 -4.85 0.14
C ALA A 58 5.28 -4.34 -0.38
N VAL A 59 5.44 -3.02 -0.42
CA VAL A 59 6.71 -2.36 -0.70
C VAL A 59 7.36 -2.02 0.64
N VAL A 60 8.55 -2.54 0.90
CA VAL A 60 9.27 -2.36 2.16
C VAL A 60 10.65 -1.78 1.88
N CYS A 61 10.95 -0.62 2.47
CA CYS A 61 12.26 0.01 2.41
C CYS A 61 12.97 -0.12 3.76
N SER A 62 14.22 -0.59 3.74
CA SER A 62 15.16 -0.55 4.85
C SER A 62 16.22 0.53 4.60
N GLU A 63 17.20 0.58 5.50
CA GLU A 63 18.37 1.46 5.37
C GLU A 63 19.26 1.14 4.17
N LYS A 64 19.20 -0.08 3.63
CA LYS A 64 20.09 -0.51 2.53
C LYS A 64 19.37 -1.11 1.34
N GLN A 65 18.11 -1.51 1.48
CA GLN A 65 17.40 -2.29 0.47
C GLN A 65 15.93 -1.89 0.41
N ALA A 66 15.37 -1.93 -0.80
CA ALA A 66 13.93 -1.96 -1.03
C ALA A 66 13.52 -3.35 -1.49
N LYS A 67 12.34 -3.81 -1.09
CA LYS A 67 11.76 -5.09 -1.50
C LYS A 67 10.29 -4.93 -1.84
N VAL A 68 9.85 -5.67 -2.83
CA VAL A 68 8.43 -5.90 -3.13
C VAL A 68 8.10 -7.33 -2.76
N ILE A 69 7.09 -7.49 -1.93
CA ILE A 69 6.68 -8.76 -1.34
C ILE A 69 5.26 -9.07 -1.79
N SER A 70 5.04 -10.23 -2.41
CA SER A 70 3.70 -10.70 -2.76
C SER A 70 2.96 -11.15 -1.49
N LEU A 71 1.69 -10.80 -1.38
CA LEU A 71 0.78 -11.21 -0.32
C LEU A 71 -0.28 -12.16 -0.89
N PRO A 72 -0.75 -13.16 -0.12
CA PRO A 72 -0.38 -13.45 1.26
C PRO A 72 0.89 -14.29 1.42
N SER A 73 1.50 -14.76 0.33
CA SER A 73 2.61 -15.73 0.34
C SER A 73 3.90 -15.21 1.00
N GLN A 74 4.03 -13.90 1.19
CA GLN A 74 5.23 -13.21 1.68
C GLN A 74 6.48 -13.49 0.83
N THR A 75 6.30 -13.87 -0.43
CA THR A 75 7.40 -14.12 -1.35
C THR A 75 7.98 -12.79 -1.84
N CYS A 76 9.29 -12.61 -1.71
CA CYS A 76 9.99 -11.43 -2.23
C CYS A 76 10.07 -11.54 -3.76
N VAL A 77 9.26 -10.75 -4.48
CA VAL A 77 9.21 -10.75 -5.95
C VAL A 77 10.23 -9.79 -6.57
N PHE A 78 10.60 -8.73 -5.86
CA PHE A 78 11.63 -7.80 -6.30
C PHE A 78 12.49 -7.33 -5.13
N LYS A 79 13.77 -7.12 -5.38
CA LYS A 79 14.73 -6.61 -4.40
C LYS A 79 15.69 -5.65 -5.10
N HIS A 80 15.87 -4.48 -4.50
CA HIS A 80 16.84 -3.49 -4.93
C HIS A 80 17.81 -3.16 -3.78
N ASN A 81 19.11 -3.19 -4.05
CA ASN A 81 20.13 -2.70 -3.12
C ASN A 81 20.32 -1.20 -3.35
N ILE A 82 19.89 -0.38 -2.41
CA ILE A 82 19.93 1.08 -2.52
C ILE A 82 21.37 1.60 -2.38
N THR A 83 22.07 1.09 -1.35
CA THR A 83 23.44 1.50 -1.05
C THR A 83 24.18 0.41 -0.27
N GLU A 84 25.47 0.25 -0.55
CA GLU A 84 26.36 -0.68 0.15
C GLU A 84 27.18 0.02 1.24
N THR A 85 27.67 1.23 0.92
CA THR A 85 28.63 2.01 1.72
C THR A 85 27.97 3.09 2.61
N SER A 86 26.66 3.24 2.54
CA SER A 86 25.90 4.23 3.34
C SER A 86 24.59 3.63 3.87
N PHE A 87 23.66 4.49 4.27
CA PHE A 87 22.31 4.12 4.69
C PHE A 87 21.28 5.20 4.32
N VAL A 88 20.04 4.80 4.13
CA VAL A 88 18.89 5.67 3.88
C VAL A 88 18.46 6.36 5.18
N LEU A 89 18.32 7.67 5.15
CA LEU A 89 17.81 8.50 6.25
C LEU A 89 16.28 8.59 6.24
N ARG A 90 15.70 8.67 5.04
CA ARG A 90 14.25 8.77 4.83
C ARG A 90 13.87 8.12 3.52
N ALA A 91 12.72 7.45 3.51
CA ALA A 91 12.12 6.90 2.29
C ALA A 91 10.61 7.14 2.31
N ASP A 92 10.03 7.28 1.12
CA ASP A 92 8.58 7.28 0.93
C ASP A 92 8.21 6.55 -0.37
N VAL A 93 6.98 6.07 -0.43
CA VAL A 93 6.40 5.49 -1.65
C VAL A 93 5.53 6.55 -2.28
N VAL A 94 5.93 7.02 -3.45
CA VAL A 94 5.34 8.17 -4.12
C VAL A 94 4.92 7.81 -5.55
N GLN A 95 3.91 8.51 -6.04
CA GLN A 95 3.53 8.43 -7.44
C GLN A 95 4.38 9.42 -8.25
N ILE A 96 5.05 8.93 -9.28
CA ILE A 96 5.74 9.74 -10.28
C ILE A 96 5.16 9.41 -11.64
N ASN A 97 4.56 10.41 -12.28
CA ASN A 97 3.78 10.24 -13.49
C ASN A 97 2.68 9.18 -13.27
N THR A 98 2.70 8.12 -14.08
CA THR A 98 1.75 7.00 -14.02
C THR A 98 2.27 5.81 -13.20
N GLY A 99 3.44 5.92 -12.56
CA GLY A 99 4.07 4.83 -11.82
C GLY A 99 4.21 5.11 -10.32
N ILE A 100 4.29 4.04 -9.54
CA ILE A 100 4.63 4.08 -8.11
C ILE A 100 6.12 3.76 -7.96
N CYS A 101 6.82 4.52 -7.12
CA CYS A 101 8.26 4.37 -6.90
C CYS A 101 8.62 4.60 -5.43
N VAL A 102 9.80 4.14 -5.03
CA VAL A 102 10.41 4.46 -3.74
C VAL A 102 11.35 5.64 -3.93
N ALA A 103 11.02 6.78 -3.34
CA ALA A 103 11.94 7.90 -3.24
C ALA A 103 12.71 7.79 -1.91
N CYS A 104 14.03 7.92 -1.94
CA CYS A 104 14.86 7.83 -0.74
C CYS A 104 16.00 8.85 -0.71
N PHE A 105 16.35 9.29 0.49
CA PHE A 105 17.47 10.18 0.77
C PHE A 105 18.51 9.46 1.62
N CYS A 106 19.74 9.37 1.11
CA CYS A 106 20.85 8.67 1.73
C CYS A 106 21.72 9.60 2.58
N ALA A 107 22.40 9.06 3.59
CA ALA A 107 23.28 9.82 4.48
C ALA A 107 24.51 10.45 3.77
N ASN A 108 24.84 9.97 2.58
CA ASN A 108 25.86 10.57 1.70
C ASN A 108 25.33 11.74 0.85
N GLY A 109 24.07 12.15 1.03
CA GLY A 109 23.48 13.30 0.35
C GLY A 109 22.77 12.98 -0.98
N HIS A 110 22.79 11.73 -1.44
CA HIS A 110 22.10 11.36 -2.68
C HIS A 110 20.58 11.18 -2.46
N ILE A 111 19.80 11.68 -3.42
CA ILE A 111 18.37 11.40 -3.54
C ILE A 111 18.21 10.43 -4.71
N MET A 112 17.50 9.33 -4.49
CA MET A 112 17.23 8.30 -5.49
C MET A 112 15.74 8.07 -5.62
N THR A 113 15.33 7.61 -6.80
CA THR A 113 13.96 7.17 -7.07
C THR A 113 14.02 5.83 -7.78
N LEU A 114 13.36 4.83 -7.20
CA LEU A 114 13.52 3.40 -7.51
C LEU A 114 12.21 2.73 -7.87
#